data_AF-A0A852VE09-F1
#
_entry.id   AF-A0A852VE09-F1
#
_cell.length_a   1.000
_cell.length_b   1.000
_cell.length_c   1.000
_cell.angle_alpha   90.00
_cell.angle_beta   90.00
_cell.angle_gamma   90.00
#
_symmetry.space_group_name_H-M   'P 1'
#
loop_
_entity.id
_entity.type
_entity.pdbx_description
1 polymer ?
#
loop_
_entity_poly.entity_id
_entity_poly.type
_entity_poly.pdbx_seq_one_letter_code
_entity_poly.pdbx_strand_id
1 'polypeptide(L)'
;MAASMYIVVEGEDPGFDIFVNGRSLARHEDALERLALRLAVRPLIEFFSADENSMSLLIEEGAGNQELLRRLPPPQWYSPADGLKTVRALLRTLEADPQQLGTEGEQVLSELLEYAHVLEKTMDRKMRWHLAVSWR
;
A
#
# COMPACT_ATOMS: atom_id res chain seq x y z
N MET A 1 19.05 1.25 2.49
CA MET A 1 17.66 1.24 2.97
C MET A 1 16.78 0.84 1.80
N ALA A 2 15.96 -0.19 1.99
CA ALA A 2 14.96 -0.62 1.03
C ALA A 2 13.57 -0.25 1.55
N ALA A 3 12.76 0.38 0.70
CA ALA A 3 11.38 0.70 1.04
C ALA A 3 10.48 -0.55 0.90
N SER A 4 9.46 -0.63 1.73
CA SER A 4 8.34 -1.56 1.57
C SER A 4 7.03 -0.82 1.78
N MET A 5 6.07 -1.07 0.92
CA MET A 5 4.68 -0.64 1.08
C MET A 5 3.91 -1.69 1.89
N TYR A 6 2.96 -1.25 2.72
CA TYR A 6 2.09 -2.15 3.47
C TYR A 6 0.71 -1.52 3.73
N ILE A 7 -0.25 -2.36 4.11
CA ILE A 7 -1.62 -1.95 4.44
C ILE A 7 -1.73 -1.70 5.95
N VAL A 8 -2.36 -0.59 6.31
CA VAL A 8 -2.84 -0.33 7.67
C VAL A 8 -4.37 -0.36 7.63
N VAL A 9 -4.97 -1.10 8.56
CA VAL A 9 -6.42 -1.19 8.73
C VAL A 9 -6.83 -0.42 9.98
N GLU A 10 -7.97 0.27 9.92
CA GLU A 10 -8.49 1.05 11.05
C GLU A 10 -8.87 0.14 12.23
N GLY A 11 -8.36 0.48 13.42
CA GLY A 11 -8.59 -0.24 14.68
C GLY A 11 -7.34 -0.93 15.21
N GLU A 12 -7.42 -1.50 16.42
CA GLU A 12 -6.28 -2.18 17.06
C GLU A 12 -6.14 -3.65 16.61
N ASP A 13 -7.25 -4.35 16.40
CA ASP A 13 -7.28 -5.72 15.90
C ASP A 13 -8.39 -5.88 14.84
N PRO A 14 -8.04 -6.01 13.55
CA PRO A 14 -9.02 -6.21 12.49
C PRO A 14 -9.68 -7.61 12.54
N GLY A 15 -9.14 -8.53 13.34
CA GLY A 15 -9.63 -9.90 13.49
C GLY A 15 -9.34 -10.77 12.26
N PHE A 16 -8.26 -10.46 11.53
CA PHE A 16 -7.68 -11.25 10.45
C PHE A 16 -6.23 -10.82 10.18
N ASP A 17 -5.47 -11.67 9.49
CA ASP A 17 -4.10 -11.36 9.10
C ASP A 17 -4.06 -10.26 8.01
N ILE A 18 -3.41 -9.14 8.32
CA ILE A 18 -3.19 -7.98 7.44
C ILE A 18 -1.80 -7.98 6.79
N PHE A 19 -0.98 -9.00 7.05
CA PHE A 19 0.36 -9.06 6.50
C PHE A 19 0.31 -9.12 4.96
N VAL A 20 1.12 -8.25 4.36
CA VAL A 20 1.40 -8.22 2.92
C VAL A 20 2.88 -7.92 2.73
N ASN A 21 3.48 -8.52 1.70
CA ASN A 21 4.76 -8.03 1.20
C ASN A 21 4.50 -6.86 0.23
N GLY A 22 5.39 -5.87 0.23
CA GLY A 22 5.30 -4.74 -0.68
C GLY A 22 6.66 -4.19 -1.08
N ARG A 23 7.70 -5.02 -1.03
CA ARG A 23 9.05 -4.63 -1.45
C ARG A 23 9.17 -4.50 -2.96
N SER A 24 8.50 -5.38 -3.71
CA SER A 24 8.48 -5.29 -5.16
C SER A 24 7.55 -4.17 -5.63
N LEU A 25 6.40 -3.98 -4.96
CA LEU A 25 5.51 -2.84 -5.16
C LEU A 25 6.24 -1.51 -4.96
N ALA A 26 6.97 -1.35 -3.84
CA ALA A 26 7.72 -0.13 -3.57
C ALA A 26 8.81 0.16 -4.62
N ARG A 27 9.47 -0.89 -5.15
CA ARG A 27 10.49 -0.75 -6.20
C ARG A 27 9.91 -0.41 -7.58
N HIS A 28 8.65 -0.77 -7.83
CA HIS A 28 7.96 -0.54 -9.10
C HIS A 28 6.89 0.56 -9.00
N GLU A 29 6.93 1.39 -7.96
CA GLU A 29 5.91 2.40 -7.68
C GLU A 29 5.64 3.30 -8.90
N ASP A 30 6.69 3.93 -9.46
CA ASP A 30 6.64 4.72 -10.68
C ASP A 30 5.96 4.00 -11.87
N ALA A 31 6.24 2.70 -12.03
CA ALA A 31 5.71 1.91 -13.14
C ALA A 31 4.23 1.56 -12.91
N LEU A 32 3.88 1.25 -11.67
CA LEU A 32 2.50 0.97 -11.24
C LEU A 32 1.64 2.23 -11.27
N GLU A 33 2.17 3.40 -10.92
CA GLU A 33 1.50 4.68 -11.06
C GLU A 33 1.17 4.95 -12.54
N ARG A 34 2.17 4.87 -13.43
CA ARG A 34 1.95 5.03 -14.88
C ARG A 34 0.92 4.04 -15.42
N LEU A 35 0.94 2.80 -14.92
CA LEU A 35 -0.03 1.78 -15.29
C LEU A 35 -1.44 2.14 -14.81
N ALA A 36 -1.60 2.56 -13.56
CA ALA A 36 -2.88 2.99 -13.00
C ALA A 36 -3.48 4.17 -13.77
N LEU A 37 -2.65 5.19 -14.07
CA LEU A 37 -3.06 6.35 -14.85
C LEU A 37 -3.52 5.96 -16.26
N ARG A 38 -2.80 5.05 -16.94
CA ARG A 38 -3.19 4.51 -18.25
C ARG A 38 -4.52 3.75 -18.20
N LEU A 39 -4.81 3.09 -17.09
CA LEU A 39 -6.06 2.37 -16.84
C LEU A 39 -7.19 3.28 -16.32
N ALA A 40 -6.94 4.59 -16.17
CA ALA A 40 -7.85 5.57 -15.59
C ALA A 40 -8.37 5.18 -14.20
N VAL A 41 -7.51 4.54 -13.40
CA VAL A 41 -7.75 4.25 -11.98
C VAL A 41 -6.79 5.06 -11.12
N ARG A 42 -7.18 5.30 -9.86
CA ARG A 42 -6.34 5.99 -8.89
C ARG A 42 -5.03 5.21 -8.67
N PRO A 43 -3.84 5.83 -8.72
CA PRO A 43 -2.57 5.21 -8.33
C PRO A 43 -2.57 4.69 -6.89
N LEU A 44 -1.81 3.62 -6.62
CA LEU A 44 -1.75 3.04 -5.27
C LEU A 44 -1.18 4.04 -4.24
N ILE A 45 -0.19 4.84 -4.64
CA ILE A 45 0.45 5.85 -3.79
C ILE A 45 -0.52 6.95 -3.33
N GLU A 46 -1.61 7.21 -4.05
CA GLU A 46 -2.64 8.17 -3.60
C GLU A 46 -3.43 7.67 -2.38
N PHE A 47 -3.34 6.38 -2.03
CA PHE A 47 -3.89 5.85 -0.78
C PHE A 47 -2.92 5.98 0.39
N PHE A 48 -1.73 6.57 0.18
CA PHE A 48 -0.77 6.82 1.24
C PHE A 48 -1.36 7.77 2.28
N SER A 49 -1.14 7.41 3.54
CA SER A 49 -1.32 8.29 4.69
C SER A 49 -0.07 8.17 5.54
N ALA A 50 0.52 9.31 5.91
CA ALA A 50 1.58 9.34 6.89
C ALA A 50 0.96 9.09 8.28
N ASP A 51 0.92 7.83 8.70
CA ASP A 51 0.51 7.49 10.05
C ASP A 51 1.68 7.60 11.04
N GLU A 52 1.31 7.67 12.32
CA GLU A 52 2.24 7.80 13.44
C GLU A 52 3.33 6.73 13.44
N ASN A 53 3.07 5.50 12.96
CA ASN A 53 4.08 4.44 12.93
C ASN A 53 5.17 4.72 11.89
N SER A 54 4.82 5.17 10.69
CA SER A 54 5.80 5.54 9.66
C SER A 54 6.71 6.68 10.12
N MET A 55 6.18 7.66 10.87
CA MET A 55 7.00 8.75 11.42
C MET A 55 7.78 8.34 12.69
N SER A 56 7.22 7.43 13.50
CA SER A 56 7.90 6.89 14.70
C SER A 56 9.14 6.08 14.31
N LEU A 57 9.07 5.27 13.26
CA LEU A 57 10.23 4.55 12.71
C LEU A 57 11.36 5.52 12.27
N LEU A 58 11.01 6.62 11.60
CA LEU A 58 12.00 7.64 11.20
C LEU A 58 12.64 8.34 12.42
N ILE A 59 11.90 8.49 13.52
CA ILE A 59 12.40 9.05 14.78
C ILE A 59 13.32 8.07 15.50
N GLU A 60 12.97 6.78 15.54
CA GLU A 60 13.80 5.73 16.13
C GLU A 60 15.15 5.59 15.42
N GLU A 61 15.20 5.82 14.10
CA GLU A 61 16.44 5.84 13.33
C GLU A 61 17.24 7.16 13.45
N GLY A 62 16.81 8.08 14.31
CA GLY A 62 17.50 9.35 14.58
C GLY A 62 17.35 10.41 13.47
N ALA A 63 16.49 10.16 12.48
CA ALA A 63 16.23 11.06 11.36
C ALA A 63 14.94 11.90 11.52
N GLY A 64 14.13 11.61 12.54
CA GLY A 64 12.84 12.26 12.76
C GLY A 64 12.84 13.31 13.88
N ASN A 65 11.85 14.21 13.84
CA ASN A 65 11.65 15.26 14.84
C ASN A 65 10.38 14.95 15.66
N GLN A 66 10.53 14.74 16.97
CA GLN A 66 9.39 14.46 17.87
C GLN A 66 8.33 15.58 17.88
N GLU A 67 8.70 16.81 17.55
CA GLU A 67 7.71 17.89 17.42
C GLU A 67 6.90 17.83 16.12
N LEU A 68 7.42 17.19 15.06
CA LEU A 68 6.68 16.95 13.83
C LEU A 68 5.57 15.91 14.02
N LEU A 69 5.77 14.89 14.87
CA LEU A 69 4.71 13.91 15.21
C LEU A 69 3.44 14.59 15.72
N ARG A 70 3.59 15.56 16.63
CA ARG A 70 2.46 16.29 17.24
C ARG A 70 1.72 17.20 16.26
N ARG A 71 2.28 17.42 15.07
CA ARG A 71 1.72 18.27 14.01
C ARG A 71 1.32 17.46 12.78
N LEU A 72 1.45 16.13 12.81
CA LEU A 72 0.98 15.31 11.71
C LEU A 72 -0.53 15.49 11.56
N PRO A 73 -1.02 15.58 10.31
CA PRO A 73 -2.46 15.49 10.08
C PRO A 73 -2.96 14.14 10.61
N PRO A 74 -4.23 14.07 11.05
CA PRO A 74 -4.83 12.79 11.38
C PRO A 74 -4.72 11.84 10.17
N PRO A 75 -4.55 10.52 10.40
CA PRO A 75 -4.42 9.56 9.32
C PRO A 75 -5.64 9.65 8.40
N GLN A 76 -5.37 9.67 7.10
CA GLN A 76 -6.40 9.65 6.08
C GLN A 76 -6.83 8.22 5.84
N TRP A 77 -8.13 7.96 6.05
CA TRP A 77 -8.72 6.65 5.89
C TRP A 77 -9.53 6.55 4.60
N TYR A 78 -9.30 5.48 3.85
CA TYR A 78 -9.94 5.22 2.57
C TYR A 78 -10.87 4.00 2.63
N SER A 79 -11.83 3.98 1.70
CA SER A 79 -12.69 2.81 1.49
C SER A 79 -11.88 1.66 0.87
N PRO A 80 -12.05 0.41 1.32
CA PRO A 80 -11.44 -0.75 0.69
C PRO A 80 -11.94 -0.94 -0.75
N ALA A 81 -13.17 -0.52 -1.06
CA ALA A 81 -13.71 -0.59 -2.41
C ALA A 81 -12.91 0.27 -3.41
N ASP A 82 -12.38 1.41 -2.98
CA ASP A 82 -11.56 2.25 -3.86
C ASP A 82 -10.17 1.66 -4.10
N GLY A 83 -9.55 1.10 -3.05
CA GLY A 83 -8.31 0.33 -3.18
C GLY A 83 -8.44 -0.88 -4.10
N LEU A 84 -9.53 -1.65 -3.93
CA LEU A 84 -9.80 -2.85 -4.73
C LEU A 84 -9.99 -2.53 -6.22
N LYS A 85 -10.58 -1.37 -6.57
CA LYS A 85 -10.68 -0.96 -7.98
C LYS A 85 -9.29 -0.84 -8.61
N THR A 86 -8.36 -0.18 -7.92
CA THR A 86 -6.98 -0.01 -8.37
C THR A 86 -6.25 -1.34 -8.43
N VAL A 87 -6.22 -2.09 -7.32
CA VAL A 87 -5.47 -3.36 -7.23
C VAL A 87 -5.98 -4.36 -8.27
N ARG A 88 -7.30 -4.53 -8.43
CA ARG A 88 -7.86 -5.45 -9.43
C ARG A 88 -7.59 -5.00 -10.87
N ALA A 89 -7.52 -3.70 -11.15
CA ALA A 89 -7.17 -3.22 -12.48
C ALA A 89 -5.69 -3.51 -12.84
N LEU A 90 -4.80 -3.32 -11.87
CA LEU A 90 -3.38 -3.68 -12.01
C LEU A 90 -3.20 -5.19 -12.16
N LEU A 91 -3.87 -5.99 -11.32
CA LEU A 91 -3.88 -7.45 -11.39
C LEU A 91 -4.27 -7.95 -12.79
N ARG A 92 -5.44 -7.55 -13.31
CA ARG A 92 -5.87 -7.98 -14.65
C ARG A 92 -4.87 -7.67 -15.75
N THR A 93 -4.14 -6.57 -15.62
CA THR A 93 -3.14 -6.17 -16.63
C THR A 93 -1.86 -6.99 -16.51
N LEU A 94 -1.43 -7.27 -15.28
CA LEU A 94 -0.23 -8.06 -15.01
C LEU A 94 -0.46 -9.57 -15.18
N GLU A 95 -1.68 -10.07 -14.95
CA GLU A 95 -2.05 -11.45 -15.29
C GLU A 95 -1.97 -11.71 -16.80
N ALA A 96 -2.26 -10.69 -17.62
CA ALA A 96 -2.17 -10.79 -19.07
C ALA A 96 -0.73 -10.69 -19.59
N ASP A 97 0.10 -9.85 -18.96
CA ASP A 97 1.51 -9.67 -19.33
C ASP A 97 2.34 -9.24 -18.11
N PRO A 98 2.87 -10.18 -17.32
CA PRO A 98 3.73 -9.86 -16.17
C PRO A 98 5.04 -9.20 -16.61
N GLN A 99 5.53 -9.50 -17.83
CA GLN A 99 6.85 -9.07 -18.29
C GLN A 99 6.93 -7.58 -18.60
N GLN A 100 5.80 -6.86 -18.64
CA GLN A 100 5.78 -5.40 -18.77
C GLN A 100 6.50 -4.68 -17.60
N LEU A 101 6.70 -5.38 -16.46
CA LEU A 101 7.50 -4.92 -15.32
C LEU A 101 8.86 -5.63 -15.21
N GLY A 102 9.32 -6.29 -16.28
CA GLY A 102 10.59 -7.01 -16.31
C GLY A 102 10.56 -8.31 -15.48
N THR A 103 11.72 -8.70 -14.95
CA THR A 103 11.90 -9.99 -14.25
C THR A 103 11.18 -10.06 -12.91
N GLU A 104 10.78 -8.92 -12.34
CA GLU A 104 10.10 -8.84 -11.05
C GLU A 104 8.56 -8.78 -11.17
N GLY A 105 8.01 -8.86 -12.39
CA GLY A 105 6.58 -8.75 -12.64
C GLY A 105 5.72 -9.81 -11.95
N GLU A 106 6.23 -11.05 -11.85
CA GLU A 106 5.56 -12.13 -11.13
C GLU A 106 5.51 -11.87 -9.61
N GLN A 107 6.57 -11.29 -9.04
CA GLN A 107 6.60 -10.90 -7.63
C GLN A 107 5.63 -9.75 -7.37
N VAL A 108 5.56 -8.76 -8.28
CA VAL A 108 4.59 -7.67 -8.19
C VAL A 108 3.16 -8.21 -8.27
N LEU A 109 2.89 -9.14 -9.18
CA LEU A 109 1.59 -9.81 -9.30
C LEU A 109 1.20 -10.54 -8.00
N SER A 110 2.13 -11.31 -7.42
CA SER A 110 1.93 -11.99 -6.14
C SER A 110 1.62 -11.01 -5.00
N GLU A 111 2.38 -9.92 -4.88
CA GLU A 111 2.14 -8.90 -3.84
C GLU A 111 0.78 -8.20 -4.03
N LEU A 112 0.35 -7.92 -5.28
CA LEU A 112 -0.98 -7.37 -5.54
C LEU A 112 -2.12 -8.33 -5.16
N LEU A 113 -1.92 -9.65 -5.30
CA LEU A 113 -2.91 -10.65 -4.86
C LEU A 113 -3.07 -10.64 -3.33
N GLU A 114 -1.97 -10.53 -2.59
CA GLU A 114 -1.99 -10.37 -1.13
C GLU A 114 -2.76 -9.10 -0.73
N TYR A 115 -2.48 -7.98 -1.41
CA TYR A 115 -3.20 -6.72 -1.19
C TYR A 115 -4.71 -6.86 -1.47
N ALA A 116 -5.08 -7.51 -2.58
CA ALA A 116 -6.49 -7.73 -2.90
C ALA A 116 -7.21 -8.52 -1.80
N HIS A 117 -6.59 -9.60 -1.31
CA HIS A 117 -7.14 -10.44 -0.25
C HIS A 117 -7.34 -9.67 1.06
N VAL A 118 -6.37 -8.87 1.48
CA VAL A 118 -6.47 -8.04 2.69
C VAL A 118 -7.55 -6.97 2.53
N LEU A 119 -7.64 -6.32 1.37
CA LEU A 119 -8.68 -5.31 1.12
C LEU A 119 -10.09 -5.91 1.02
N GLU A 120 -10.23 -7.12 0.51
CA GLU A 120 -11.51 -7.86 0.52
C GLU A 120 -11.97 -8.14 1.94
N LYS A 121 -11.09 -8.65 2.81
CA LYS A 121 -11.41 -8.86 4.23
C LYS A 121 -11.74 -7.55 4.95
N THR A 122 -10.99 -6.49 4.64
CA THR A 122 -11.25 -5.14 5.17
C THR A 122 -12.66 -4.67 4.79
N MET A 123 -13.08 -4.92 3.54
CA MET A 123 -14.41 -4.61 3.04
C MET A 123 -15.50 -5.42 3.76
N ASP A 124 -15.30 -6.72 3.93
CA ASP A 124 -16.24 -7.61 4.62
C ASP A 124 -16.47 -7.19 6.08
N ARG A 125 -15.40 -6.71 6.74
CA ARG A 125 -15.44 -6.18 8.11
C ARG A 125 -15.90 -4.72 8.18
N LYS A 126 -16.18 -4.07 7.04
CA LYS A 126 -16.59 -2.65 6.93
C LYS A 126 -15.59 -1.69 7.58
N MET A 127 -14.31 -2.05 7.54
CA MET A 127 -13.22 -1.23 8.06
C MET A 127 -12.67 -0.32 6.95
N ARG A 128 -11.90 0.68 7.35
CA ARG A 128 -11.15 1.55 6.43
C ARG A 128 -9.68 1.17 6.45
N TRP A 129 -8.95 1.63 5.45
CA TRP A 129 -7.53 1.34 5.32
C TRP A 129 -6.78 2.54 4.75
N HIS A 130 -5.45 2.47 4.82
CA HIS A 130 -4.57 3.30 4.00
C HIS A 130 -3.28 2.55 3.67
N LEU A 131 -2.54 3.05 2.70
CA LEU A 131 -1.19 2.61 2.40
C LEU A 131 -0.21 3.30 3.34
N ALA A 132 0.80 2.57 3.78
CA ALA A 132 1.94 3.09 4.53
C ALA A 132 3.25 2.60 3.91
N VAL A 133 4.35 3.28 4.25
CA VAL A 133 5.69 2.96 3.76
C VAL A 133 6.64 2.87 4.94
N SER A 134 7.50 1.86 4.92
CA SER A 134 8.59 1.70 5.87
C SER A 134 9.92 1.58 5.12
N TRP A 135 10.99 2.06 5.74
CA TRP A 135 12.37 1.86 5.30
C TRP A 135 13.07 0.93 6.29
N ARG A 136 13.73 -0.11 5.79
CA ARG A 136 14.58 -1.02 6.57
C ARG A 136 15.88 -1.33 5.83
#